data_AF-A0AAV9WM79-F1
#
_entry.id   AF-A0AAV9WM79-F1
#
_cell.length_a   1.000
_cell.length_b   1.000
_cell.length_c   1.000
_cell.angle_alpha   90.00
_cell.angle_beta   90.00
_cell.angle_gamma   90.00
#
_symmetry.space_group_name_H-M   'P 1'
#
loop_
_entity.id
_entity.type
_entity.pdbx_description
1 polymer ?
#
loop_
_entity_poly.entity_id
_entity_poly.type
_entity_poly.pdbx_seq_one_letter_code
_entity_poly.pdbx_strand_id
1 'polypeptide(L)'
;MPDSSLGTNKHLRIGGQNSILMYNRESDDATLPDLSPQGVAASTGLPTGSFQCFEYHIGTDGTIETWLNGNAIPALNVGPGITNANAAQWTRSTYVPKLTGIYFGWESYGGDTNTLWYDDIVIGSSRVGCSGTQPTTTARTTTTTSRTTTSSSTTTLATTTRTTTPVATTTTPVTTTTTTRSTTTTTTTTAGGAVQAKWGQCGGIGWTGPTNCISGSTCTVLNPYYSQCL
;
A
#
# COMPACT_ATOMS: atom_id res chain seq x y z
N MET A 1 7.88 -9.42 7.90
CA MET A 1 8.73 -10.61 7.67
C MET A 1 10.15 -10.27 8.10
N PRO A 2 10.67 -10.83 9.21
CA PRO A 2 12.06 -10.60 9.61
C PRO A 2 13.00 -10.98 8.49
N ASP A 3 13.92 -10.08 8.16
CA ASP A 3 14.84 -10.21 7.04
C ASP A 3 16.26 -9.86 7.46
N SER A 4 17.10 -10.89 7.54
CA SER A 4 18.50 -10.74 7.96
C SER A 4 19.34 -9.88 7.02
N SER A 5 18.91 -9.68 5.77
CA SER A 5 19.60 -8.80 4.82
C SER A 5 19.35 -7.31 5.06
N LEU A 6 18.32 -6.95 5.84
CA LEU A 6 18.01 -5.57 6.22
C LEU A 6 18.66 -5.14 7.54
N GLY A 7 19.31 -6.07 8.25
CA GLY A 7 19.92 -5.85 9.57
C GLY A 7 19.13 -6.48 10.71
N THR A 8 19.65 -6.33 11.93
CA THR A 8 19.07 -6.94 13.14
C THR A 8 17.69 -6.37 13.45
N ASN A 9 16.71 -7.25 13.65
CA ASN A 9 15.31 -6.90 13.95
C ASN A 9 14.64 -6.02 12.89
N LYS A 10 15.08 -6.11 11.64
CA LYS A 10 14.47 -5.39 10.51
C LYS A 10 13.58 -6.30 9.68
N HIS A 11 12.53 -5.69 9.15
CA HIS A 11 11.49 -6.42 8.44
C HIS A 11 11.33 -5.95 7.00
N LEU A 12 11.14 -6.92 6.10
CA LEU A 12 10.40 -6.71 4.86
C LEU A 12 8.91 -6.71 5.20
N ARG A 13 8.20 -5.67 4.79
CA ARG A 13 6.78 -5.46 5.12
C ARG A 13 5.95 -5.46 3.84
N ILE A 14 4.74 -5.99 3.95
CA ILE A 14 3.67 -5.83 2.96
C ILE A 14 2.54 -5.12 3.70
N GLY A 15 1.99 -4.09 3.10
CA GLY A 15 0.91 -3.33 3.70
C GLY A 15 0.25 -2.42 2.67
N GLY A 16 -0.32 -1.33 3.16
CA GLY A 16 -0.90 -0.32 2.28
C GLY A 16 -0.63 1.10 2.73
N GLN A 17 -0.41 1.96 1.74
CA GLN A 17 -0.34 3.41 1.86
C GLN A 17 -0.93 4.00 0.58
N ASN A 18 -1.54 5.19 0.66
CA ASN A 18 -2.26 5.79 -0.47
C ASN A 18 -3.34 4.86 -1.08
N SER A 19 -3.95 4.00 -0.27
CA SER A 19 -4.97 3.01 -0.66
C SER A 19 -4.52 1.95 -1.67
N ILE A 20 -3.21 1.69 -1.79
CA ILE A 20 -2.66 0.61 -2.62
C ILE A 20 -1.85 -0.38 -1.80
N LEU A 21 -1.73 -1.60 -2.30
CA LEU A 21 -0.75 -2.58 -1.84
C LEU A 21 0.66 -2.10 -2.15
N MET A 22 1.58 -2.25 -1.20
CA MET A 22 2.99 -1.96 -1.37
C MET A 22 3.88 -2.86 -0.50
N TYR A 23 5.13 -3.02 -0.92
CA TYR A 23 6.20 -3.44 -0.02
C TYR A 23 6.88 -2.24 0.60
N ASN A 24 7.46 -2.46 1.78
CA ASN A 24 8.34 -1.50 2.44
C ASN A 24 9.50 -2.24 3.12
N ARG A 25 10.71 -1.69 3.00
CA ARG A 25 11.88 -2.14 3.78
C ARG A 25 12.05 -1.25 4.99
N GLU A 26 12.04 -1.84 6.17
CA GLU A 26 12.18 -1.06 7.41
C GLU A 26 13.57 -0.40 7.59
N SER A 27 14.61 -0.91 6.92
CA SER A 27 15.98 -0.41 7.07
C SER A 27 16.19 0.98 6.48
N ASP A 28 15.58 1.26 5.34
CA ASP A 28 15.80 2.46 4.52
C ASP A 28 14.50 3.12 4.05
N ASP A 29 13.36 2.60 4.51
CA ASP A 29 12.00 3.05 4.21
C ASP A 29 11.66 3.08 2.71
N ALA A 30 12.41 2.33 1.90
CA ALA A 30 12.13 2.21 0.47
C ALA A 30 10.80 1.48 0.26
N THR A 31 10.00 2.00 -0.67
CA THR A 31 8.70 1.45 -1.06
C THR A 31 8.76 0.83 -2.45
N LEU A 32 7.92 -0.18 -2.68
CA LEU A 32 7.67 -0.75 -4.01
C LEU A 32 6.15 -0.89 -4.18
N PRO A 33 5.53 -0.23 -5.19
CA PRO A 33 6.15 0.78 -6.03
C PRO A 33 6.55 2.03 -5.24
N ASP A 34 7.29 2.92 -5.89
CA ASP A 34 7.47 4.30 -5.48
C ASP A 34 6.08 4.95 -5.30
N LEU A 35 5.84 5.61 -4.16
CA LEU A 35 4.56 6.29 -3.90
C LEU A 35 4.38 7.62 -4.65
N SER A 36 4.85 7.67 -5.90
CA SER A 36 4.55 8.73 -6.87
C SER A 36 3.13 8.55 -7.43
N PRO A 37 2.54 9.56 -8.09
CA PRO A 37 1.25 9.40 -8.75
C PRO A 37 1.21 8.21 -9.74
N GLN A 38 2.30 7.98 -10.47
CA GLN A 38 2.42 6.88 -11.43
C GLN A 38 2.52 5.52 -10.72
N GLY A 39 3.30 5.42 -9.64
CA GLY A 39 3.41 4.18 -8.88
C GLY A 39 2.12 3.83 -8.14
N VAL A 40 1.45 4.82 -7.55
CA VAL A 40 0.11 4.66 -6.95
C VAL A 40 -0.89 4.17 -7.99
N ALA A 41 -0.94 4.77 -9.18
CA ALA A 41 -1.84 4.33 -10.25
C ALA A 41 -1.50 2.93 -10.82
N ALA A 42 -0.27 2.45 -10.63
CA ALA A 42 0.19 1.18 -11.20
C ALA A 42 0.00 -0.03 -10.25
N SER A 43 -0.19 0.21 -8.95
CA SER A 43 -0.59 -0.83 -8.00
C SER A 43 -2.11 -0.82 -7.81
N THR A 44 -2.61 -1.65 -6.90
CA THR A 44 -4.04 -1.80 -6.64
C THR A 44 -4.33 -1.87 -5.15
N GLY A 45 -5.51 -1.43 -4.74
CA GLY A 45 -5.99 -1.62 -3.37
C GLY A 45 -6.37 -3.07 -3.10
N LEU A 46 -6.43 -3.44 -1.82
CA LEU A 46 -6.97 -4.73 -1.41
C LEU A 46 -8.50 -4.61 -1.24
N PRO A 47 -9.32 -5.32 -2.05
CA PRO A 47 -10.77 -5.28 -1.89
C PRO A 47 -11.21 -5.76 -0.51
N THR A 48 -12.21 -5.10 0.07
CA THR A 48 -12.74 -5.41 1.40
C THR A 48 -14.04 -6.20 1.33
N GLY A 49 -14.45 -6.79 2.45
CA GLY A 49 -15.74 -7.51 2.57
C GLY A 49 -15.81 -8.88 1.89
N SER A 50 -14.70 -9.37 1.33
CA SER A 50 -14.60 -10.74 0.79
C SER A 50 -13.15 -11.24 0.86
N PHE A 51 -12.96 -12.56 0.91
CA PHE A 51 -11.63 -13.17 0.85
C PHE A 51 -10.97 -12.89 -0.48
N GLN A 52 -9.72 -12.42 -0.43
CA GLN A 52 -8.88 -12.19 -1.59
C GLN A 52 -7.75 -13.20 -1.59
N CYS A 53 -7.47 -13.81 -2.73
CA CYS A 53 -6.28 -14.65 -2.87
C CYS A 53 -5.07 -13.75 -3.14
N PHE A 54 -4.30 -13.48 -2.09
CA PHE A 54 -3.06 -12.74 -2.17
C PHE A 54 -1.88 -13.71 -2.19
N GLU A 55 -1.05 -13.64 -3.24
CA GLU A 55 0.10 -14.51 -3.42
C GLU A 55 1.33 -13.64 -3.75
N TYR A 56 2.48 -14.01 -3.20
CA TYR A 56 3.76 -13.39 -3.55
C TYR A 56 4.87 -14.44 -3.63
N HIS A 57 5.88 -14.15 -4.43
CA HIS A 57 7.08 -14.96 -4.61
C HIS A 57 8.30 -14.12 -4.26
N ILE A 58 9.20 -14.68 -3.46
CA ILE A 58 10.49 -14.09 -3.08
C ILE A 58 11.59 -15.02 -3.59
N GLY A 59 12.26 -14.61 -4.66
CA GLY A 59 13.34 -15.35 -5.29
C GLY A 59 14.69 -15.16 -4.60
N THR A 60 15.62 -16.07 -4.87
CA THR A 60 16.98 -16.04 -4.30
C THR A 60 17.92 -15.04 -4.99
N ASP A 61 17.48 -14.40 -6.07
CA ASP A 61 18.21 -13.46 -6.91
C ASP A 61 17.73 -12.01 -6.75
N GLY A 62 16.85 -11.75 -5.77
CA GLY A 62 16.21 -10.46 -5.55
C GLY A 62 14.88 -10.30 -6.31
N THR A 63 14.42 -11.34 -7.02
CA THR A 63 13.09 -11.35 -7.62
C THR A 63 12.01 -11.26 -6.54
N ILE A 64 11.07 -10.34 -6.73
CA ILE A 64 9.80 -10.27 -5.99
C ILE A 64 8.71 -10.21 -7.04
N GLU A 65 7.70 -11.05 -6.91
CA GLU A 65 6.52 -11.03 -7.76
C GLU A 65 5.27 -11.12 -6.91
N THR A 66 4.20 -10.43 -7.31
CA THR A 66 2.97 -10.36 -6.52
C THR A 66 1.76 -10.55 -7.40
N TRP A 67 0.78 -11.31 -6.89
CA TRP A 67 -0.50 -11.55 -7.53
C TRP A 67 -1.64 -11.29 -6.55
N LEU A 68 -2.74 -10.76 -7.09
CA LEU A 68 -4.01 -10.64 -6.39
C LEU A 68 -5.10 -11.29 -7.24
N ASN A 69 -5.77 -12.28 -6.67
CA ASN A 69 -6.77 -13.11 -7.35
C ASN A 69 -6.23 -13.73 -8.65
N GLY A 70 -4.95 -14.12 -8.64
CA GLY A 70 -4.23 -14.72 -9.76
C GLY A 70 -3.69 -13.72 -10.79
N ASN A 71 -4.08 -12.44 -10.71
CA ASN A 71 -3.61 -11.40 -11.60
C ASN A 71 -2.32 -10.80 -11.07
N ALA A 72 -1.28 -10.72 -11.90
CA ALA A 72 -0.03 -10.08 -11.51
C ALA A 72 -0.24 -8.59 -11.23
N ILE A 73 0.52 -8.04 -10.28
CA ILE A 73 0.59 -6.60 -9.99
C ILE A 73 1.99 -6.13 -10.41
N PRO A 74 2.21 -5.71 -11.69
CA PRO A 74 3.54 -5.42 -12.19
C PRO A 74 4.30 -4.34 -11.41
N ALA A 75 3.58 -3.39 -10.81
CA ALA A 75 4.17 -2.35 -9.96
C ALA A 75 4.85 -2.89 -8.70
N LEU A 76 4.47 -4.09 -8.26
CA LEU A 76 5.04 -4.81 -7.12
C LEU A 76 6.05 -5.87 -7.53
N ASN A 77 6.36 -5.97 -8.83
CA ASN A 77 7.32 -6.92 -9.35
C ASN A 77 8.69 -6.24 -9.55
N VAL A 78 9.75 -6.90 -9.14
CA VAL A 78 11.14 -6.47 -9.33
C VAL A 78 12.03 -7.70 -9.43
N GLY A 79 13.18 -7.59 -10.08
CA GLY A 79 14.13 -8.69 -10.21
C GLY A 79 14.98 -8.54 -11.46
N PRO A 80 15.98 -9.41 -11.65
CA PRO A 80 16.78 -9.45 -12.87
C PRO A 80 15.89 -9.59 -14.11
N GLY A 81 16.02 -8.66 -15.06
CA GLY A 81 15.24 -8.67 -16.31
C GLY A 81 13.80 -8.16 -16.21
N ILE A 82 13.30 -7.82 -15.01
CA ILE A 82 11.99 -7.19 -14.82
C ILE A 82 12.15 -5.68 -14.93
N THR A 83 11.48 -5.06 -15.89
CA THR A 83 11.42 -3.60 -16.02
C THR A 83 10.23 -3.06 -15.25
N ASN A 84 10.50 -2.29 -14.20
CA ASN A 84 9.48 -1.59 -13.42
C ASN A 84 9.87 -0.11 -13.29
N ALA A 85 9.13 0.76 -13.97
CA ALA A 85 9.40 2.20 -13.99
C ALA A 85 9.16 2.91 -12.64
N ASN A 86 8.46 2.24 -11.71
CA ASN A 86 8.10 2.78 -10.41
C ASN A 86 8.82 2.02 -9.27
N ALA A 87 10.03 1.51 -9.52
CA ALA A 87 10.82 0.79 -8.52
C ALA A 87 12.10 1.55 -8.15
N ALA A 88 12.19 2.85 -8.46
CA ALA A 88 13.45 3.59 -8.38
C ALA A 88 13.98 3.70 -6.95
N GLN A 89 13.12 3.81 -5.93
CA GLN A 89 13.54 3.73 -4.52
C GLN A 89 14.01 2.33 -4.17
N TRP A 90 13.26 1.31 -4.62
CA TRP A 90 13.57 -0.08 -4.30
C TRP A 90 14.93 -0.51 -4.84
N THR A 91 15.29 -0.08 -6.04
CA THR A 91 16.51 -0.48 -6.76
C THR A 91 17.69 0.49 -6.59
N ARG A 92 17.63 1.44 -5.64
CA ARG A 92 18.81 2.31 -5.33
C ARG A 92 19.99 1.52 -4.79
N SER A 93 19.73 0.37 -4.20
CA SER A 93 20.71 -0.56 -3.66
C SER A 93 20.41 -1.97 -4.17
N THR A 94 21.43 -2.82 -4.19
CA THR A 94 21.23 -4.26 -4.41
C THR A 94 20.59 -4.85 -3.16
N TYR A 95 19.40 -5.39 -3.30
CA TYR A 95 18.65 -6.03 -2.22
C TYR A 95 18.21 -7.42 -2.65
N VAL A 96 18.61 -8.43 -1.87
CA VAL A 96 18.19 -9.82 -2.06
C VAL A 96 17.62 -10.29 -0.71
N PRO A 97 16.29 -10.48 -0.60
CA PRO A 97 15.66 -10.83 0.66
C PRO A 97 16.22 -12.12 1.27
N LYS A 98 16.38 -12.14 2.60
CA LYS A 98 16.79 -13.31 3.40
C LYS A 98 15.87 -13.48 4.59
N LEU A 99 14.62 -13.83 4.27
CA LEU A 99 13.54 -13.98 5.24
C LEU A 99 13.82 -15.14 6.19
N THR A 100 13.59 -14.91 7.48
CA THR A 100 13.69 -15.95 8.53
C THR A 100 12.33 -16.34 9.12
N GLY A 101 11.26 -15.64 8.73
CA GLY A 101 9.90 -15.95 9.13
C GLY A 101 8.86 -15.11 8.40
N ILE A 102 7.63 -15.62 8.36
CA ILE A 102 6.46 -14.95 7.81
C ILE A 102 5.44 -14.82 8.94
N TYR A 103 4.92 -13.61 9.14
CA TYR A 103 3.98 -13.26 10.19
C TYR A 103 2.82 -12.51 9.57
N PHE A 104 1.62 -12.81 10.05
CA PHE A 104 0.36 -12.21 9.59
C PHE A 104 -0.26 -11.43 10.74
N GLY A 105 -0.76 -10.23 10.47
CA GLY A 105 -1.29 -9.35 11.52
C GLY A 105 -1.60 -7.95 11.01
N TRP A 106 -1.66 -6.99 11.95
CA TRP A 106 -1.87 -5.58 11.66
C TRP A 106 -0.87 -4.75 12.47
N GLU A 107 -0.27 -3.75 11.82
CA GLU A 107 0.63 -2.77 12.42
C GLU A 107 0.30 -1.41 11.79
N SER A 108 0.07 -0.38 12.61
CA SER A 108 -0.05 1.01 12.15
C SER A 108 0.65 1.94 13.14
N TYR A 109 1.54 2.79 12.61
CA TYR A 109 2.15 3.88 13.38
C TYR A 109 1.20 5.07 13.56
N GLY A 110 0.19 5.20 12.69
CA GLY A 110 -0.82 6.26 12.74
C GLY A 110 -1.94 6.02 13.75
N GLY A 111 -1.95 4.85 14.40
CA GLY A 111 -3.01 4.46 15.34
C GLY A 111 -4.27 3.94 14.65
N ASP A 112 -4.22 3.70 13.34
CA ASP A 112 -5.34 3.11 12.62
C ASP A 112 -5.65 1.72 13.14
N THR A 113 -6.94 1.41 13.22
CA THR A 113 -7.42 0.08 13.59
C THR A 113 -7.99 -0.60 12.37
N ASN A 114 -7.72 -1.90 12.23
CA ASN A 114 -8.26 -2.70 11.16
C ASN A 114 -8.48 -4.14 11.63
N THR A 115 -9.34 -4.88 10.93
CA THR A 115 -9.57 -6.30 11.16
C THR A 115 -9.23 -7.04 9.87
N LEU A 116 -8.25 -7.94 9.95
CA LEU A 116 -7.83 -8.79 8.84
C LEU A 116 -8.09 -10.25 9.22
N TRP A 117 -8.66 -11.00 8.28
CA TRP A 117 -8.81 -12.44 8.38
C TRP A 117 -7.84 -13.11 7.42
N TYR A 118 -7.27 -14.22 7.86
CA TYR A 118 -6.36 -15.04 7.09
C TYR A 118 -6.88 -16.47 7.12
N ASP A 119 -6.94 -17.10 5.96
CA ASP A 119 -7.34 -18.50 5.79
C ASP A 119 -6.52 -19.11 4.64
N ASP A 120 -6.49 -20.45 4.57
CA ASP A 120 -5.81 -21.20 3.50
C ASP A 120 -4.34 -20.80 3.25
N ILE A 121 -3.60 -20.50 4.32
CA ILE A 121 -2.19 -20.10 4.22
C ILE A 121 -1.34 -21.30 3.76
N VAL A 122 -0.68 -21.14 2.62
CA VAL A 122 0.31 -22.08 2.08
C VAL A 122 1.62 -21.36 1.83
N ILE A 123 2.72 -21.94 2.33
CA ILE A 123 4.09 -21.49 2.05
C ILE A 123 4.82 -22.66 1.38
N GLY A 124 5.29 -22.44 0.16
CA GLY A 124 5.96 -23.46 -0.64
C GLY A 124 7.08 -22.89 -1.50
N SER A 125 7.90 -23.76 -2.06
CA SER A 125 8.99 -23.41 -2.98
C SER A 125 8.55 -23.31 -4.45
N SER A 126 7.25 -23.33 -4.71
CA SER A 126 6.65 -23.28 -6.03
C SER A 126 5.33 -22.51 -5.94
N ARG A 127 4.93 -21.90 -7.06
CA ARG A 127 3.70 -21.09 -7.13
C ARG A 127 2.49 -21.93 -6.74
N VAL A 128 1.70 -21.43 -5.80
CA VAL A 128 0.48 -22.09 -5.28
C VAL A 128 -0.71 -21.76 -6.17
N GLY A 129 -0.85 -20.49 -6.56
CA GLY A 129 -1.97 -19.99 -7.35
C GLY A 129 -3.28 -19.84 -6.57
N CYS A 130 -4.28 -19.25 -7.23
CA CYS A 130 -5.59 -18.93 -6.66
C CYS A 130 -6.71 -19.90 -7.08
N SER A 131 -6.42 -20.75 -8.04
CA SER A 131 -7.30 -21.84 -8.46
C SER A 131 -7.24 -22.94 -7.42
N GLY A 132 -7.96 -22.76 -6.32
CA GLY A 132 -8.25 -23.86 -5.43
C GLY A 132 -8.97 -24.94 -6.23
N THR A 133 -8.26 -26.03 -6.56
CA THR A 133 -8.87 -27.33 -6.27
C THR A 133 -8.94 -27.36 -4.75
N GLN A 134 -10.00 -26.76 -4.23
CA GLN A 134 -10.44 -26.96 -2.86
C GLN A 134 -10.37 -28.47 -2.62
N PRO A 135 -9.79 -28.98 -1.53
CA PRO A 135 -10.21 -30.27 -1.02
C PRO A 135 -11.69 -30.10 -0.69
N THR A 136 -12.53 -30.37 -1.69
CA THR A 136 -13.96 -30.53 -1.51
C THR A 136 -14.11 -31.53 -0.40
N THR A 137 -14.89 -31.12 0.58
CA THR A 137 -15.23 -31.84 1.78
C THR A 137 -15.71 -33.25 1.37
N THR A 138 -14.80 -34.23 1.34
CA THR A 138 -15.23 -35.62 1.43
C THR A 138 -15.65 -35.78 2.86
N ALA A 139 -16.96 -35.73 3.08
CA ALA A 139 -17.59 -36.05 4.34
C ALA A 139 -16.99 -37.36 4.85
N ARG A 140 -16.11 -37.27 5.86
CA ARG A 140 -15.67 -38.44 6.60
C ARG A 140 -16.64 -38.63 7.75
N THR A 141 -17.38 -39.71 7.60
CA THR A 141 -18.20 -40.39 8.60
C THR A 141 -17.60 -40.33 10.00
N THR A 142 -18.48 -39.96 10.91
CA THR A 142 -18.42 -40.08 12.37
C THR A 142 -17.52 -41.20 12.89
N THR A 143 -16.61 -40.83 13.80
CA THR A 143 -16.22 -41.73 14.89
C THR A 143 -16.00 -40.90 16.15
N THR A 144 -17.01 -40.93 17.00
CA THR A 144 -17.07 -40.36 18.34
C THR A 144 -16.03 -41.02 19.23
N THR A 145 -15.12 -40.26 19.82
CA THR A 145 -14.50 -40.63 21.09
C THR A 145 -14.31 -39.36 21.91
N SER A 146 -15.16 -39.23 22.91
CA SER A 146 -15.23 -38.18 23.90
C SER A 146 -14.14 -38.36 24.97
N ARG A 147 -13.47 -37.25 25.33
CA ARG A 147 -12.90 -37.08 26.68
C ARG A 147 -12.88 -35.60 27.09
N THR A 148 -13.82 -35.29 27.96
CA THR A 148 -13.84 -34.36 29.12
C THR A 148 -12.48 -34.26 29.84
N THR A 149 -12.03 -33.23 30.56
CA THR A 149 -12.46 -31.93 31.15
C THR A 149 -11.16 -31.08 31.28
N THR A 150 -11.09 -29.76 31.47
CA THR A 150 -11.37 -29.01 32.71
C THR A 150 -11.07 -27.52 32.51
N SER A 151 -11.98 -26.71 33.06
CA SER A 151 -12.05 -25.30 33.45
C SER A 151 -10.85 -24.33 33.40
N SER A 152 -11.19 -23.14 32.89
CA SER A 152 -11.13 -21.80 33.53
C SER A 152 -9.89 -21.33 34.29
N SER A 153 -9.39 -20.15 33.89
CA SER A 153 -8.89 -19.15 34.83
C SER A 153 -8.99 -17.74 34.24
N THR A 154 -9.96 -17.00 34.78
CA THR A 154 -10.14 -15.55 34.72
C THR A 154 -9.06 -14.88 35.58
N THR A 155 -8.51 -13.76 35.14
CA THR A 155 -7.79 -12.85 36.06
C THR A 155 -8.15 -11.41 35.71
N THR A 156 -8.64 -10.73 36.72
CA THR A 156 -9.14 -9.36 36.70
C THR A 156 -8.23 -8.47 37.54
N LEU A 157 -8.22 -7.17 37.18
CA LEU A 157 -7.73 -5.98 37.90
C LEU A 157 -6.22 -5.71 37.95
N ALA A 158 -5.80 -4.54 37.45
CA ALA A 158 -5.76 -3.33 38.29
C ALA A 158 -5.61 -2.03 37.48
N THR A 159 -6.45 -1.07 37.86
CA THR A 159 -6.50 0.35 37.50
C THR A 159 -5.24 1.09 37.90
N THR A 160 -4.73 1.99 37.06
CA THR A 160 -3.95 3.16 37.51
C THR A 160 -4.23 4.36 36.63
N THR A 161 -5.04 5.27 37.15
CA THR A 161 -5.23 6.64 36.66
C THR A 161 -3.97 7.46 36.87
N ARG A 162 -3.44 8.10 35.81
CA ARG A 162 -2.59 9.28 35.94
C ARG A 162 -3.13 10.41 35.07
N THR A 163 -3.66 11.40 35.78
CA THR A 163 -3.95 12.75 35.34
C THR A 163 -2.64 13.48 35.06
N THR A 164 -2.47 14.03 33.86
CA THR A 164 -1.57 15.16 33.62
C THR A 164 -2.24 16.16 32.68
N THR A 165 -2.32 17.37 33.19
CA THR A 165 -2.85 18.64 32.68
C THR A 165 -2.40 19.00 31.24
N PRO A 166 -3.22 19.75 30.47
CA PRO A 166 -2.81 20.29 29.18
C PRO A 166 -1.86 21.48 29.39
N VAL A 167 -0.71 21.45 28.71
CA VAL A 167 0.15 22.63 28.57
C VAL A 167 -0.21 23.28 27.23
N ALA A 168 -0.87 24.43 27.31
CA ALA A 168 -1.06 25.32 26.17
C ALA A 168 0.29 25.93 25.79
N THR A 169 0.61 25.97 24.50
CA THR A 169 1.71 26.78 23.99
C THR A 169 1.22 27.59 22.79
N THR A 170 0.94 28.84 23.07
CA THR A 170 0.69 29.93 22.13
C THR A 170 1.98 30.28 21.40
N THR A 171 1.99 30.25 20.07
CA THR A 171 2.98 30.98 19.26
C THR A 171 2.31 31.70 18.09
N THR A 172 2.75 32.94 17.90
CA THR A 172 2.21 34.03 17.08
C THR A 172 2.41 33.86 15.57
N PRO A 173 1.55 34.46 14.72
CA PRO A 173 1.75 34.49 13.28
C PRO A 173 2.90 35.43 12.90
N VAL A 174 3.83 34.94 12.06
CA VAL A 174 4.89 35.75 11.44
C VAL A 174 4.46 36.10 10.01
N THR A 175 4.24 37.39 9.79
CA THR A 175 4.05 38.01 8.48
C THR A 175 5.40 38.13 7.78
N THR A 176 5.50 37.68 6.53
CA THR A 176 6.64 38.01 5.67
C THR A 176 6.14 38.41 4.28
N THR A 177 6.45 39.64 3.91
CA THR A 177 6.25 40.27 2.60
C THR A 177 7.36 39.87 1.65
N THR A 178 7.04 39.54 0.40
CA THR A 178 8.05 39.63 -0.68
C THR A 178 7.40 39.85 -2.05
N THR A 179 8.03 40.77 -2.78
CA THR A 179 7.63 41.41 -4.03
C THR A 179 8.29 40.70 -5.23
N THR A 180 7.62 40.65 -6.39
CA THR A 180 8.09 41.10 -7.73
C THR A 180 7.64 40.26 -8.94
N ARG A 181 7.07 41.01 -9.92
CA ARG A 181 7.41 41.08 -11.36
C ARG A 181 6.92 40.02 -12.37
N SER A 182 6.19 40.56 -13.35
CA SER A 182 5.66 39.99 -14.60
C SER A 182 6.68 39.33 -15.51
N THR A 183 6.26 38.29 -16.24
CA THR A 183 6.76 37.96 -17.59
C THR A 183 5.71 37.20 -18.42
N THR A 184 5.30 37.87 -19.49
CA THR A 184 4.90 37.47 -20.85
C THR A 184 4.33 36.07 -21.15
N THR A 185 3.03 36.07 -21.48
CA THR A 185 2.26 35.00 -22.11
C THR A 185 2.77 34.69 -23.51
N THR A 186 3.18 33.44 -23.77
CA THR A 186 3.34 32.89 -25.13
C THR A 186 2.17 31.96 -25.40
N THR A 187 1.26 32.39 -26.26
CA THR A 187 0.16 31.60 -26.80
C THR A 187 0.69 30.59 -27.81
N THR A 188 0.45 29.30 -27.59
CA THR A 188 0.48 28.29 -28.66
C THR A 188 -0.77 27.42 -28.61
N THR A 189 -1.27 27.19 -29.81
CA THR A 189 -2.59 26.75 -30.25
C THR A 189 -2.85 25.25 -30.05
N THR A 190 -4.02 24.97 -29.45
CA THR A 190 -5.03 23.95 -29.79
C THR A 190 -4.57 22.62 -30.42
N ALA A 191 -4.66 21.55 -29.62
CA ALA A 191 -5.07 20.22 -30.07
C ALA A 191 -6.31 19.80 -29.27
N GLY A 192 -7.37 19.34 -29.94
CA GLY A 192 -8.65 18.95 -29.31
C GLY A 192 -8.45 17.85 -28.28
N GLY A 193 -8.42 18.25 -27.01
CA GLY A 193 -7.86 17.43 -25.93
C GLY A 193 -8.80 16.33 -25.48
N ALA A 194 -8.24 15.13 -25.30
CA ALA A 194 -8.85 14.01 -24.61
C ALA A 194 -9.55 14.47 -23.31
N VAL A 195 -10.59 13.75 -22.91
CA VAL A 195 -11.38 14.07 -21.73
C VAL A 195 -10.77 13.38 -20.51
N GLN A 196 -10.62 14.11 -19.41
CA GLN A 196 -10.07 13.61 -18.15
C GLN A 196 -11.11 12.78 -17.39
N ALA A 197 -10.67 11.66 -16.80
CA ALA A 197 -11.51 10.85 -15.94
C ALA A 197 -11.95 11.62 -14.67
N LYS A 198 -13.06 11.20 -14.07
CA LYS A 198 -13.48 11.70 -12.76
C LYS A 198 -12.35 11.46 -11.75
N TRP A 199 -12.07 12.47 -10.92
CA TRP A 199 -10.94 12.57 -9.99
C TRP A 199 -9.55 12.76 -10.62
N GLY A 200 -9.43 12.85 -11.95
CA GLY A 200 -8.18 13.16 -12.63
C GLY A 200 -7.83 14.66 -12.60
N GLN A 201 -6.53 14.97 -12.80
CA GLN A 201 -6.06 16.36 -12.89
C GLN A 201 -6.51 16.98 -14.21
N CYS A 202 -7.14 18.14 -14.13
CA CYS A 202 -7.71 18.88 -15.26
C CYS A 202 -7.15 20.30 -15.39
N GLY A 203 -6.19 20.68 -14.55
CA GLY A 203 -5.60 22.00 -14.56
C GLY A 203 -4.52 22.18 -13.50
N GLY A 204 -3.94 23.37 -13.47
CA GLY A 204 -2.83 23.74 -12.60
C GLY A 204 -1.67 24.34 -13.39
N ILE A 205 -0.85 25.17 -12.73
CA ILE A 205 0.37 25.73 -13.30
C ILE A 205 1.28 24.57 -13.78
N GLY A 206 1.63 24.59 -15.07
CA GLY A 206 2.46 23.57 -15.70
C GLY A 206 1.71 22.33 -16.21
N TRP A 207 0.39 22.24 -16.03
CA TRP A 207 -0.42 21.13 -16.56
C TRP A 207 -0.54 21.21 -18.09
N THR A 208 -0.14 20.15 -18.79
CA THR A 208 -0.20 20.03 -20.27
C THR A 208 -1.19 18.97 -20.75
N GLY A 209 -1.92 18.35 -19.83
CA GLY A 209 -2.88 17.28 -20.14
C GLY A 209 -4.31 17.79 -20.40
N PRO A 210 -5.27 16.85 -20.50
CA PRO A 210 -6.71 17.14 -20.60
C PRO A 210 -7.20 18.23 -19.64
N THR A 211 -7.91 19.24 -20.15
CA THR A 211 -8.53 20.29 -19.32
C THR A 211 -10.04 20.11 -19.15
N ASN A 212 -10.66 19.28 -19.99
CA ASN A 212 -12.07 18.95 -19.92
C ASN A 212 -12.29 17.67 -19.12
N CYS A 213 -13.26 17.67 -18.21
CA CYS A 213 -13.63 16.50 -17.43
C CYS A 213 -14.67 15.64 -18.15
N ILE A 214 -14.73 14.35 -17.78
CA ILE A 214 -15.78 13.44 -18.24
C ILE A 214 -17.16 14.01 -17.90
N SER A 215 -18.13 13.75 -18.77
CA SER A 215 -19.50 14.23 -18.58
C SER A 215 -20.02 13.86 -17.19
N GLY A 216 -20.59 14.83 -16.49
CA GLY A 216 -21.04 14.68 -15.10
C GLY A 216 -20.01 15.09 -14.04
N SER A 217 -18.82 15.57 -14.42
CA SER A 217 -17.83 16.15 -13.51
C SER A 217 -17.34 17.52 -13.99
N THR A 218 -16.89 18.35 -13.04
CA THR A 218 -16.41 19.72 -13.28
C THR A 218 -14.97 19.88 -12.80
N CYS A 219 -14.15 20.57 -13.59
CA CYS A 219 -12.77 20.87 -13.20
C CYS A 219 -12.76 21.89 -12.06
N THR A 220 -12.44 21.46 -10.85
CA THR A 220 -12.41 22.27 -9.63
C THR A 220 -10.97 22.58 -9.25
N VAL A 221 -10.64 23.86 -9.09
CA VAL A 221 -9.30 24.31 -8.66
C VAL A 221 -9.13 24.02 -7.18
N LEU A 222 -8.13 23.21 -6.81
CA LEU A 222 -7.80 22.94 -5.40
C LEU A 222 -6.64 23.82 -4.92
N ASN A 223 -5.64 24.02 -5.78
CA ASN A 223 -4.54 24.95 -5.54
C ASN A 223 -3.96 25.43 -6.88
N PRO A 224 -3.03 26.42 -6.89
CA PRO A 224 -2.50 26.98 -8.13
C PRO A 224 -1.83 25.96 -9.06
N TYR A 225 -1.30 24.87 -8.52
CA TYR A 225 -0.61 23.82 -9.29
C TYR A 225 -1.50 22.62 -9.61
N TYR A 226 -2.74 22.57 -9.09
CA TYR A 226 -3.59 21.39 -9.19
C TYR A 226 -5.09 21.71 -9.18
N SER A 227 -5.76 21.31 -10.26
CA SER A 227 -7.22 21.28 -10.39
C SER A 227 -7.68 19.86 -10.69
N GLN A 228 -8.80 19.42 -10.11
CA GLN A 228 -9.31 18.06 -10.19
C GLN A 228 -10.74 18.00 -10.72
N CYS A 229 -11.06 16.99 -11.53
CA CYS A 229 -12.43 16.69 -11.95
C CYS A 229 -13.25 16.11 -10.78
N LEU A 230 -14.27 16.80 -10.29
CA LEU A 230 -15.19 16.32 -9.24
C LEU A 230 -16.60 16.14 -9.82
#